data_AF-A0A7S2KSA0-F1
#
_entry.id   AF-A0A7S2KSA0-F1
#
_cell.length_a   1.000
_cell.length_b   1.000
_cell.length_c   1.000
_cell.angle_alpha   90.00
_cell.angle_beta   90.00
_cell.angle_gamma   90.00
#
_symmetry.space_group_name_H-M   'P 1'
#
loop_
_entity.id
_entity.type
_entity.pdbx_description
1 polymer ?
#
loop_
_entity_poly.entity_id
_entity_poly.type
_entity_poly.pdbx_seq_one_letter_code
_entity_poly.pdbx_strand_id
1 'polypeptide(L)'
;TINGPEAQFMMGGKGIIASLVVLYSETVLKTTGCGLPAGPGGVVGAVEGISYLAVVFIAGYSLFTNSKPFDQFVSDRVQKMSGSEKYLVAAEGLSYLAIAYGLVVLALQITNYGYIPNAVPIEGGMCQ
;
A
#
# COMPACT_ATOMS: atom_id res chain seq x y z
N THR A 1 -7.34 -7.94 25.00
CA THR A 1 -8.24 -8.51 23.97
C THR A 1 -8.00 -7.80 22.66
N ILE A 2 -7.60 -8.49 21.60
CA ILE A 2 -7.33 -7.91 20.26
C ILE A 2 -8.58 -7.35 19.55
N ASN A 3 -9.77 -7.56 20.13
CA ASN A 3 -11.04 -7.08 19.59
C ASN A 3 -11.54 -5.78 20.27
N GLY A 4 -10.72 -5.15 21.11
CA GLY A 4 -11.07 -3.87 21.75
C GLY A 4 -11.05 -2.70 20.75
N PRO A 5 -11.80 -1.60 21.02
CA PRO A 5 -11.82 -0.42 20.16
C PRO A 5 -10.42 0.19 19.96
N GLU A 6 -9.57 0.16 20.99
CA GLU A 6 -8.18 0.63 20.89
C GLU A 6 -7.33 -0.23 19.96
N ALA A 7 -7.54 -1.55 19.95
CA ALA A 7 -6.82 -2.45 19.06
C ALA A 7 -7.23 -2.22 17.59
N GLN A 8 -8.53 -2.01 17.33
CA GLN A 8 -9.02 -1.68 15.99
C GLN A 8 -8.47 -0.34 15.50
N PHE A 9 -8.45 0.67 16.38
CA PHE A 9 -7.85 1.97 16.07
C PHE A 9 -6.35 1.86 15.78
N MET A 10 -5.59 1.16 16.63
CA MET A 10 -4.14 1.01 16.44
C MET A 10 -3.80 0.22 15.18
N MET A 11 -4.49 -0.89 14.91
CA MET A 11 -4.22 -1.70 13.73
C MET A 11 -4.65 -0.99 12.45
N GLY A 12 -5.84 -0.38 12.44
CA GLY A 12 -6.30 0.44 11.32
C GLY A 12 -5.40 1.64 11.07
N GLY A 13 -4.99 2.34 12.13
CA GLY A 13 -4.06 3.48 12.04
C GLY A 13 -2.72 3.10 11.43
N LYS A 14 -2.12 1.98 11.86
CA LYS A 14 -0.88 1.45 11.25
C LYS A 14 -1.06 1.12 9.77
N GLY A 15 -2.18 0.50 9.40
CA GLY A 15 -2.49 0.18 8.01
C GLY A 15 -2.69 1.42 7.13
N ILE A 16 -3.35 2.46 7.66
CA ILE A 16 -3.49 3.76 6.98
C ILE A 16 -2.11 4.38 6.75
N ILE A 17 -1.26 4.45 7.78
CA ILE A 17 0.10 5.02 7.67
C ILE A 17 0.92 4.25 6.64
N ALA A 18 0.91 2.92 6.69
CA ALA A 18 1.61 2.08 5.71
C ALA A 18 1.12 2.36 4.28
N SER A 19 -0.20 2.49 4.09
CA SER A 19 -0.78 2.79 2.77
C SER A 19 -0.37 4.18 2.27
N LEU A 20 -0.29 5.18 3.16
CA LEU A 20 0.18 6.53 2.80
C LEU A 20 1.66 6.53 2.42
N VAL A 21 2.50 5.76 3.13
CA VAL A 21 3.92 5.58 2.78
C VAL A 21 4.06 4.96 1.39
N VAL A 22 3.28 3.91 1.09
CA VAL A 22 3.29 3.26 -0.23
C VAL A 22 2.80 4.22 -1.32
N LEU A 23 1.67 4.91 -1.11
CA LEU A 23 1.16 5.88 -2.08
C LEU A 23 2.17 6.99 -2.35
N TYR A 24 2.83 7.52 -1.31
CA TYR A 24 3.89 8.50 -1.48
C TYR A 24 5.07 7.92 -2.27
N SER A 25 5.53 6.71 -1.91
CA SER A 25 6.58 5.99 -2.64
C SER A 25 6.26 5.85 -4.12
N GLU A 26 5.05 5.42 -4.46
CA GLU A 26 4.58 5.27 -5.83
C GLU A 26 4.52 6.62 -6.57
N THR A 27 4.16 7.72 -5.89
CA THR A 27 4.20 9.07 -6.50
C THR A 27 5.62 9.55 -6.80
N VAL A 28 6.57 9.31 -5.90
CA VAL A 28 7.99 9.60 -6.14
C VAL A 28 8.46 8.76 -7.31
N LEU A 29 8.21 7.46 -7.26
CA LEU A 29 8.59 6.50 -8.27
C LEU A 29 8.01 6.83 -9.67
N LYS A 30 6.77 7.32 -9.74
CA LYS A 30 6.16 7.78 -10.99
C LYS A 30 6.83 9.05 -11.53
N THR A 31 7.19 9.99 -10.67
CA THR A 31 7.67 11.33 -11.07
C THR A 31 9.17 11.37 -11.32
N THR A 32 9.96 10.65 -10.54
CA THR A 32 11.42 10.61 -10.62
C THR A 32 11.93 9.38 -11.37
N GLY A 33 11.11 8.34 -11.52
CA GLY A 33 11.55 7.03 -12.03
C GLY A 33 12.34 6.21 -11.02
N CYS A 34 12.49 6.68 -9.77
CA CYS A 34 13.30 6.04 -8.74
C CYS A 34 12.51 5.82 -7.45
N GLY A 35 12.81 4.73 -6.74
CA GLY A 35 12.27 4.50 -5.40
C GLY A 35 12.76 5.54 -4.39
N LEU A 36 12.21 5.52 -3.18
CA LEU A 36 12.69 6.42 -2.13
C LEU A 36 14.18 6.15 -1.83
N PRO A 37 14.97 7.20 -1.54
CA PRO A 37 16.33 7.00 -1.06
C PRO A 37 16.30 6.20 0.25
N ALA A 38 17.16 5.18 0.36
CA ALA A 38 17.18 4.30 1.54
C ALA A 38 17.46 5.05 2.86
N GLY A 39 18.04 6.25 2.78
CA GLY A 39 18.38 7.10 3.92
C GLY A 39 19.57 6.59 4.74
N PRO A 40 20.01 7.34 5.76
CA PRO A 40 21.13 6.94 6.61
C PRO A 40 20.86 5.58 7.26
N GLY A 41 21.74 4.59 7.06
CA GLY A 41 21.55 3.24 7.61
C GLY A 41 20.39 2.44 7.01
N GLY A 42 19.78 2.90 5.91
CA GLY A 42 18.74 2.14 5.19
C GLY A 42 17.35 2.16 5.84
N VAL A 43 17.13 2.96 6.89
CA VAL A 43 15.86 2.97 7.63
C VAL A 43 14.66 3.42 6.80
N VAL A 44 14.83 4.37 5.87
CA VAL A 44 13.72 4.84 5.03
C VAL A 44 13.29 3.73 4.07
N GLY A 45 14.27 3.07 3.45
CA GLY A 45 14.01 1.92 2.57
C GLY A 45 13.38 0.73 3.33
N ALA A 46 13.80 0.49 4.57
CA ALA A 46 13.19 -0.55 5.41
C ALA A 46 11.72 -0.23 5.75
N VAL A 47 11.42 1.03 6.11
CA VAL A 47 10.05 1.48 6.39
C VAL A 47 9.16 1.36 5.16
N GLU A 48 9.67 1.75 3.99
CA GLU A 48 8.99 1.59 2.71
C GLU A 48 8.69 0.10 2.43
N GLY A 49 9.70 -0.77 2.50
CA GLY A 49 9.55 -2.21 2.26
C GLY A 49 8.55 -2.88 3.21
N ILE A 50 8.62 -2.58 4.51
CA ILE A 50 7.64 -3.08 5.49
C ILE A 50 6.23 -2.57 5.18
N SER A 51 6.11 -1.33 4.71
CA SER A 51 4.82 -0.75 4.34
C SER A 51 4.20 -1.47 3.14
N TYR A 52 4.99 -1.81 2.11
CA TYR A 52 4.52 -2.65 0.99
C TYR A 52 4.02 -4.02 1.47
N LEU A 53 4.77 -4.68 2.35
CA LEU A 53 4.36 -5.97 2.91
C LEU A 53 3.05 -5.84 3.71
N ALA A 54 2.90 -4.78 4.50
CA ALA A 54 1.68 -4.53 5.26
C ALA A 54 0.47 -4.29 4.34
N VAL A 55 0.62 -3.47 3.29
CA VAL A 55 -0.44 -3.20 2.30
C VAL A 55 -0.90 -4.48 1.61
N VAL A 56 0.06 -5.29 1.11
CA VAL A 56 -0.24 -6.57 0.45
C VAL A 56 -0.88 -7.54 1.43
N PHE A 57 -0.39 -7.62 2.67
CA PHE A 57 -0.97 -8.48 3.69
C PHE A 57 -2.41 -8.07 4.02
N ILE A 58 -2.70 -6.78 4.24
CA ILE A 58 -4.05 -6.30 4.56
C ILE A 58 -5.02 -6.61 3.42
N ALA A 59 -4.66 -6.21 2.19
CA ALA A 59 -5.51 -6.41 1.02
C ALA A 59 -5.69 -7.91 0.70
N GLY A 60 -4.59 -8.66 0.70
CA GLY A 60 -4.58 -10.09 0.44
C GLY A 60 -5.37 -10.85 1.49
N TYR A 61 -5.10 -10.64 2.78
CA TYR A 61 -5.82 -11.31 3.86
C TYR A 61 -7.32 -11.00 3.83
N SER A 62 -7.71 -9.76 3.51
CA SER A 62 -9.11 -9.43 3.32
C SER A 62 -9.73 -10.25 2.18
N LEU A 63 -9.09 -10.32 1.01
CA LEU A 63 -9.64 -11.10 -0.11
C LEU A 63 -9.64 -12.61 0.20
N PHE A 64 -8.58 -13.15 0.80
CA PHE A 64 -8.44 -14.58 1.09
C PHE A 64 -9.43 -15.10 2.14
N THR A 65 -9.82 -14.26 3.10
CA THR A 65 -10.74 -14.68 4.18
C THR A 65 -12.21 -14.42 3.88
N ASN A 66 -12.52 -13.72 2.78
CA ASN A 66 -13.90 -13.41 2.42
C ASN A 66 -14.35 -14.32 1.26
N SER A 67 -15.36 -15.15 1.55
CA SER A 67 -16.01 -16.03 0.56
C SER A 67 -17.28 -15.44 -0.05
N LYS A 68 -17.62 -14.19 0.31
CA LYS A 68 -18.83 -13.51 -0.16
C LYS A 68 -18.68 -13.05 -1.62
N PRO A 69 -19.77 -13.02 -2.41
CA PRO A 69 -19.80 -12.35 -3.70
C PRO A 69 -19.41 -10.85 -3.58
N PHE A 70 -18.92 -10.25 -4.66
CA PHE A 70 -18.35 -8.91 -4.64
C PHE A 70 -19.32 -7.82 -4.17
N ASP A 71 -20.58 -7.87 -4.58
CA ASP A 71 -21.63 -6.94 -4.14
C ASP A 71 -21.86 -7.01 -2.62
N GLN A 72 -21.90 -8.22 -2.07
CA GLN A 72 -22.02 -8.45 -0.63
C GLN A 72 -20.75 -8.06 0.13
N PHE A 73 -19.58 -8.29 -0.46
CA PHE A 73 -18.29 -7.86 0.10
C PHE A 73 -18.24 -6.34 0.24
N VAL A 74 -18.57 -5.59 -0.81
CA VAL A 74 -18.59 -4.13 -0.79
C VAL A 74 -19.62 -3.61 0.23
N SER A 75 -20.84 -4.19 0.24
CA SER A 75 -21.88 -3.78 1.20
C SER A 75 -21.46 -4.01 2.66
N ASP A 76 -20.78 -5.13 2.95
CA ASP A 76 -20.25 -5.43 4.29
C ASP A 76 -19.24 -4.38 4.76
N ARG A 77 -18.34 -3.94 3.87
CA ARG A 77 -17.34 -2.91 4.18
C ARG A 77 -17.97 -1.53 4.37
N VAL A 78 -18.94 -1.15 3.53
CA VAL A 78 -19.71 0.09 3.70
C VAL A 78 -20.43 0.11 5.04
N GLN A 79 -21.04 -1.00 5.45
CA GLN A 79 -21.72 -1.09 6.74
C GLN A 79 -20.73 -0.97 7.92
N LYS A 80 -19.59 -1.69 7.86
CA LYS A 80 -18.54 -1.64 8.89
C LYS A 80 -17.88 -0.26 9.03
N MET A 81 -17.88 0.55 7.97
CA MET A 81 -17.40 1.92 7.98
C MET A 81 -18.16 2.83 8.97
N SER A 82 -19.43 2.52 9.25
CA SER A 82 -20.23 3.28 10.24
C SER A 82 -20.00 2.81 11.69
N GLY A 83 -19.23 1.74 11.90
CA GLY A 83 -19.04 1.10 13.20
C GLY A 83 -17.68 1.38 13.84
N SER A 84 -17.32 0.58 14.84
CA SER A 84 -16.02 0.66 15.51
C SER A 84 -14.86 0.27 14.57
N GLU A 85 -15.14 -0.56 13.56
CA GLU A 85 -14.17 -1.11 12.61
C GLU A 85 -13.79 -0.13 11.50
N LYS A 86 -14.31 1.11 11.51
CA LYS A 86 -14.10 2.11 10.47
C LYS A 86 -12.63 2.32 10.08
N TYR A 87 -11.71 2.28 11.05
CA TYR A 87 -10.29 2.48 10.80
C TYR A 87 -9.65 1.29 10.08
N LEU A 88 -10.10 0.07 10.38
CA LEU A 88 -9.63 -1.15 9.70
C LEU A 88 -10.11 -1.17 8.25
N VAL A 89 -11.39 -0.85 8.03
CA VAL A 89 -11.94 -0.80 6.67
C VAL A 89 -11.34 0.36 5.87
N ALA A 90 -11.05 1.50 6.50
CA ALA A 90 -10.33 2.60 5.84
C ALA A 90 -8.91 2.17 5.43
N ALA A 91 -8.17 1.45 6.29
CA ALA A 91 -6.87 0.90 5.96
C ALA A 91 -6.94 -0.10 4.79
N GLU A 92 -7.96 -0.96 4.77
CA GLU A 92 -8.22 -1.91 3.70
C GLU A 92 -8.56 -1.21 2.37
N GLY A 93 -9.40 -0.18 2.41
CA GLY A 93 -9.73 0.61 1.22
C GLY A 93 -8.50 1.31 0.64
N LEU A 94 -7.66 1.90 1.49
CA LEU A 94 -6.41 2.53 1.07
C LEU A 94 -5.39 1.50 0.55
N SER A 95 -5.34 0.29 1.09
CA SER A 95 -4.44 -0.74 0.58
C SER A 95 -4.86 -1.22 -0.80
N TYR A 96 -6.16 -1.37 -1.08
CA TYR A 96 -6.64 -1.64 -2.44
C TYR A 96 -6.32 -0.50 -3.40
N LEU A 97 -6.46 0.76 -2.96
CA LEU A 97 -6.10 1.92 -3.76
C LEU A 97 -4.60 1.96 -4.06
N ALA A 98 -3.75 1.71 -3.06
CA ALA A 98 -2.30 1.66 -3.22
C ALA A 98 -1.91 0.58 -4.23
N ILE A 99 -2.44 -0.64 -4.11
CA ILE A 99 -2.17 -1.71 -5.08
C ILE A 99 -2.60 -1.31 -6.50
N ALA A 100 -3.78 -0.72 -6.65
CA ALA A 100 -4.26 -0.26 -7.95
C ALA A 100 -3.35 0.84 -8.53
N TYR A 101 -2.91 1.78 -7.69
CA TYR A 101 -2.01 2.85 -8.11
C TYR A 101 -0.62 2.31 -8.48
N GLY A 102 -0.05 1.39 -7.71
CA GLY A 102 1.18 0.68 -8.03
C GLY A 102 1.12 -0.06 -9.38
N LEU A 103 -0.01 -0.72 -9.70
CA LEU A 103 -0.21 -1.33 -11.03
C LEU A 103 -0.23 -0.29 -12.15
N VAL A 104 -0.85 0.87 -11.92
CA VAL A 104 -0.83 1.98 -12.88
C VAL A 104 0.59 2.53 -13.06
N VAL A 105 1.32 2.75 -11.97
CA VAL A 105 2.71 3.23 -12.01
C VAL A 105 3.60 2.23 -12.75
N LEU A 106 3.45 0.92 -12.48
CA LEU A 106 4.16 -0.14 -13.18
C LEU A 106 3.87 -0.11 -14.69
N ALA A 107 2.61 0.03 -15.10
CA ALA A 107 2.24 0.13 -16.52
C ALA A 107 2.87 1.38 -17.18
N LEU A 108 2.85 2.52 -16.49
CA LEU A 108 3.50 3.76 -16.96
C LEU A 108 5.01 3.60 -17.08
N GLN A 109 5.66 2.85 -16.19
CA GLN A 109 7.09 2.61 -16.28
C GLN A 109 7.46 1.74 -17.46
N ILE A 110 6.72 0.64 -17.66
CA ILE A 110 6.94 -0.25 -18.80
C ILE A 110 6.75 0.51 -20.12
N THR A 111 5.72 1.35 -20.21
CA THR A 111 5.39 2.09 -21.45
C THR A 111 6.30 3.28 -21.72
N ASN A 112 6.74 4.01 -20.68
CA ASN A 112 7.56 5.21 -20.86
C ASN A 112 9.07 4.91 -20.86
N TYR A 113 9.52 3.92 -20.08
CA TYR A 113 10.94 3.65 -19.86
C TYR A 113 11.39 2.27 -20.37
N GLY A 114 10.47 1.33 -20.62
CA GLY A 114 10.81 0.01 -21.15
C GLY A 114 11.49 -0.93 -20.16
N TYR A 115 11.60 -0.55 -18.88
CA TYR A 115 12.17 -1.38 -17.82
C TYR A 115 11.46 -1.15 -16.47
N ILE A 116 11.56 -2.16 -15.59
CA ILE A 116 11.12 -2.05 -14.19
C ILE A 116 12.29 -1.41 -13.41
N PRO A 117 12.11 -0.23 -12.81
CA PRO A 117 13.16 0.41 -12.04
C PRO A 117 13.59 -0.49 -10.90
N ASN A 118 14.90 -0.68 -10.77
CA ASN A 118 15.47 -1.42 -9.65
C ASN A 118 15.76 -0.45 -8.48
N ALA A 119 16.18 -0.98 -7.34
CA ALA A 119 16.55 -0.19 -6.17
C ALA A 119 17.97 0.42 -6.26
N VAL A 120 18.76 0.11 -7.28
CA VAL A 120 20.17 0.51 -7.41
C VAL A 120 20.45 1.12 -8.77
N PRO A 121 20.80 2.42 -8.85
CA PRO A 121 20.96 3.15 -10.11
C PRO A 121 21.63 2.31 -11.19
N ILE A 122 20.92 2.07 -12.28
CA ILE A 122 21.49 1.40 -13.46
C ILE A 122 22.16 2.47 -14.32
N GLU A 123 23.33 2.14 -14.85
CA GLU A 123 24.07 3.02 -15.74
C GLU A 123 23.22 3.31 -17.00
N GLY A 124 22.82 4.57 -17.18
CA GLY A 124 21.90 5.00 -18.24
C GLY A 124 20.41 5.04 -17.87
N GLY A 125 20.04 4.75 -16.62
CA GLY A 125 18.67 4.94 -16.11
C GLY A 125 18.39 6.39 -15.68
N MET A 126 17.12 6.70 -15.37
CA MET A 126 16.75 8.03 -14.85
C MET A 126 17.26 8.32 -13.43
N CYS A 127 17.68 7.29 -12.70
CA CYS A 127 18.32 7.45 -11.40
C CYS A 127 19.76 7.91 -11.61
N GLN A 128 19.99 9.22 -11.53
CA GLN A 128 21.30 9.85 -11.50
C GLN A 128 21.82 9.98 -10.07
#